data_AF-A0A7Z8QN86-F1
#
_entry.id   AF-A0A7Z8QN86-F1
#
_cell.length_a   1.000
_cell.length_b   1.000
_cell.length_c   1.000
_cell.angle_alpha   90.00
_cell.angle_beta   90.00
_cell.angle_gamma   90.00
#
_symmetry.space_group_name_H-M   'P 1'
#
loop_
_entity.id
_entity.type
_entity.pdbx_description
1 polymer ?
#
loop_
_entity_poly.entity_id
_entity_poly.type
_entity_poly.pdbx_seq_one_letter_code
_entity_poly.pdbx_strand_id
1 'polypeptide(L)'
;MHLRSLLSDLHPEVVARYYGCGTPLPPALDGATVLDLGCGRGRDCYMLSRLVGESGRVIGIDMTEEQLAIAKEHCDWHAERYGYASSNVEFKQGYMEDLAAAGVADNSVDLVVSNCVINLSPDKRQVLSEILRVLKPGGEIYFSDVYADRRIPQALKMEPVLLGECLAGALYWEDFRRIMQELGCPDVRIVKENSIALEDEEVEAKIGMVKFRSVTIRVFKMPLEDRCEDFGQLATYKGSIAEHPHAFDLDDHHHFETGKPLRVCGNTYDMLALSRYVEHFELSGD
;
A
#
# COMPACT_ATOMS: atom_id res chain seq x y z
N MET A 1 9.45 -14.52 7.46
CA MET A 1 10.30 -14.45 8.67
C MET A 1 10.66 -13.02 9.09
N HIS A 2 10.44 -12.02 8.23
CA HIS A 2 10.95 -10.64 8.39
C HIS A 2 10.11 -9.72 9.33
N LEU A 3 8.78 -9.82 9.30
CA LEU A 3 7.88 -8.90 10.02
C LEU A 3 8.10 -8.84 11.55
N ARG A 4 8.36 -10.00 12.18
CA ARG A 4 8.61 -10.07 13.64
C ARG A 4 9.88 -9.32 14.05
N SER A 5 10.91 -9.37 13.20
CA SER A 5 12.16 -8.66 13.44
C SER A 5 11.95 -7.15 13.37
N LEU A 6 11.24 -6.69 12.33
CA LEU A 6 10.90 -5.26 12.20
C LEU A 6 10.10 -4.76 13.41
N LEU A 7 9.11 -5.54 13.86
CA LEU A 7 8.29 -5.20 15.03
C LEU A 7 9.09 -5.14 16.34
N SER A 8 10.07 -6.02 16.52
CA SER A 8 10.93 -6.00 17.72
C SER A 8 11.87 -4.81 17.76
N ASP A 9 12.09 -4.15 16.63
CA ASP A 9 12.95 -2.97 16.53
C ASP A 9 12.19 -1.65 16.68
N LEU A 10 10.90 -1.69 17.04
CA LEU A 10 10.09 -0.50 17.26
C LEU A 10 10.01 -0.11 18.75
N HIS A 11 9.91 1.19 19.00
CA HIS A 11 9.67 1.70 20.35
C HIS A 11 8.30 1.19 20.89
N PRO A 12 8.21 0.69 22.14
CA PRO A 12 6.98 0.11 22.67
C PRO A 12 5.75 1.02 22.60
N GLU A 13 5.93 2.33 22.76
CA GLU A 13 4.83 3.31 22.73
C GLU A 13 4.21 3.49 21.34
N VAL A 14 5.02 3.32 20.30
CA VAL A 14 4.59 3.30 18.89
C VAL A 14 3.73 2.07 18.61
N VAL A 15 4.07 0.93 19.23
CA VAL A 15 3.38 -0.36 19.00
C VAL A 15 2.13 -0.53 19.88
N ALA A 16 2.06 0.15 21.03
CA ALA A 16 1.06 -0.09 22.07
C ALA A 16 -0.42 0.08 21.63
N ARG A 17 -0.68 0.78 20.51
CA ARG A 17 -2.03 0.95 19.94
C ARG A 17 -1.97 0.92 18.43
N TYR A 18 -2.36 -0.20 17.85
CA TYR A 18 -2.39 -0.39 16.41
C TYR A 18 -3.79 -0.78 15.95
N TYR A 19 -4.30 -0.08 14.94
CA TYR A 19 -5.55 -0.36 14.27
C TYR A 19 -5.25 -0.54 12.79
N GLY A 20 -5.28 -1.78 12.31
CA GLY A 20 -4.99 -2.10 10.91
C GLY A 20 -5.23 -3.57 10.59
N CYS A 21 -5.45 -3.86 9.31
CA CYS A 21 -5.85 -5.18 8.82
C CYS A 21 -4.69 -6.02 8.26
N GLY A 22 -3.48 -5.47 8.22
CA GLY A 22 -2.28 -6.12 7.69
C GLY A 22 -1.02 -5.30 7.94
N THR A 23 0.04 -5.47 7.15
CA THR A 23 1.15 -4.51 7.10
C THR A 23 1.66 -4.49 5.66
N PRO A 24 1.28 -3.48 4.86
CA PRO A 24 1.53 -3.44 3.42
C PRO A 24 2.99 -3.03 3.14
N LEU A 25 3.91 -3.98 3.28
CA LEU A 25 5.36 -3.77 3.07
C LEU A 25 5.81 -4.52 1.82
N PRO A 26 5.79 -3.88 0.63
CA PRO A 26 6.35 -4.50 -0.56
C PRO A 26 7.87 -4.57 -0.45
N PRO A 27 8.52 -5.54 -1.12
CA PRO A 27 9.97 -5.64 -1.11
C PRO A 27 10.63 -4.64 -2.07
N ALA A 28 11.97 -4.65 -2.08
CA ALA A 28 12.83 -3.82 -2.93
C ALA A 28 12.61 -2.31 -2.69
N LEU A 29 12.88 -1.86 -1.46
CA LEU A 29 12.65 -0.48 -1.03
C LEU A 29 13.92 0.33 -0.76
N ASP A 30 15.11 -0.27 -0.90
CA ASP A 30 16.38 0.42 -0.63
C ASP A 30 16.46 1.75 -1.41
N GLY A 31 16.71 2.85 -0.69
CA GLY A 31 16.77 4.21 -1.23
C GLY A 31 15.43 4.83 -1.65
N ALA A 32 14.30 4.14 -1.49
CA ALA A 32 13.00 4.65 -1.92
C ALA A 32 12.46 5.79 -1.03
N THR A 33 11.68 6.68 -1.62
CA THR A 33 10.81 7.62 -0.91
C THR A 33 9.41 7.04 -0.78
N VAL A 34 8.98 6.77 0.46
CA VAL A 34 7.69 6.14 0.77
C VAL A 34 6.77 7.13 1.47
N LEU A 35 5.50 7.17 1.08
CA LEU A 35 4.43 7.90 1.73
C LEU A 35 3.49 6.93 2.43
N ASP A 36 3.23 7.12 3.72
CA ASP A 36 2.28 6.35 4.53
C ASP A 36 1.07 7.23 4.86
N LEU A 37 -0.11 6.83 4.37
CA LEU A 37 -1.37 7.55 4.59
C LEU A 37 -2.13 6.96 5.78
N GLY A 38 -2.45 7.82 6.74
CA GLY A 38 -3.03 7.42 8.03
C GLY A 38 -1.99 6.79 8.94
N CYS A 39 -0.80 7.41 9.03
CA CYS A 39 0.36 6.81 9.68
C CYS A 39 0.21 6.65 11.21
N GLY A 40 -0.76 7.35 11.83
CA GLY A 40 -0.98 7.33 13.26
C GLY A 40 0.30 7.64 14.05
N ARG A 41 0.69 6.71 14.93
CA ARG A 41 1.91 6.82 15.76
C ARG A 41 3.21 6.47 15.03
N GLY A 42 3.14 6.20 13.73
CA GLY A 42 4.29 5.95 12.88
C GLY A 42 4.80 4.49 12.88
N ARG A 43 4.00 3.52 13.33
CA ARG A 43 4.42 2.10 13.35
C ARG A 43 4.91 1.64 11.97
N ASP A 44 4.07 1.79 10.95
CA ASP A 44 4.41 1.35 9.60
C ASP A 44 5.50 2.25 9.00
N CYS A 45 5.48 3.56 9.29
CA CYS A 45 6.57 4.48 8.92
C CYS A 45 7.96 4.05 9.42
N TYR A 46 8.09 3.62 10.68
CA TYR A 46 9.38 3.19 11.22
C TYR A 46 9.83 1.83 10.69
N MET A 47 8.89 0.94 10.42
CA MET A 47 9.21 -0.30 9.70
C MET A 47 9.72 -0.01 8.30
N LEU A 48 9.07 0.92 7.58
CA LEU A 48 9.50 1.38 6.27
C LEU A 48 10.85 2.08 6.33
N SER A 49 11.12 2.89 7.36
CA SER A 49 12.42 3.54 7.59
C SER A 49 13.56 2.55 7.56
N ARG A 50 13.37 1.40 8.22
CA ARG A 50 14.35 0.31 8.24
C ARG A 50 14.55 -0.36 6.87
N LEU A 51 13.46 -0.50 6.10
CA LEU A 51 13.43 -1.14 4.79
C LEU A 51 14.01 -0.27 3.69
N VAL A 52 13.78 1.04 3.75
CA VAL A 52 14.31 1.99 2.76
C VAL A 52 15.78 2.34 3.01
N GLY A 53 16.29 2.06 4.21
CA GLY A 53 17.67 2.37 4.56
C GLY A 53 17.91 3.86 4.79
N GLU A 54 19.13 4.21 5.22
CA GLU A 54 19.52 5.59 5.56
C GLU A 54 19.41 6.56 4.37
N SER A 55 19.61 6.07 3.15
CA SER A 55 19.50 6.85 1.92
C SER A 55 18.06 7.06 1.45
N GLY A 56 17.12 6.25 1.94
CA GLY A 56 15.69 6.38 1.64
C GLY A 56 15.01 7.43 2.52
N ARG A 57 13.71 7.61 2.31
CA ARG A 57 12.90 8.58 3.06
C ARG A 57 11.50 8.05 3.29
N VAL A 58 10.94 8.33 4.47
CA VAL A 58 9.54 8.01 4.77
C VAL A 58 8.79 9.27 5.19
N ILE A 59 7.61 9.48 4.63
CA ILE A 59 6.71 10.58 4.96
C ILE A 59 5.42 9.97 5.50
N GLY A 60 5.07 10.28 6.74
CA GLY A 60 3.79 9.89 7.34
C GLY A 60 2.80 11.06 7.34
N ILE A 61 1.58 10.82 6.86
CA ILE A 61 0.47 11.78 6.90
C ILE A 61 -0.62 11.26 7.85
N ASP A 62 -1.03 12.09 8.80
CA ASP A 62 -2.20 11.84 9.64
C ASP A 62 -2.93 13.15 9.95
N MET A 63 -4.24 13.09 10.19
CA MET A 63 -5.03 14.27 10.58
C MET A 63 -4.92 14.57 12.09
N THR A 64 -4.55 13.57 12.89
CA THR A 64 -4.61 13.60 14.36
C THR A 64 -3.30 14.09 14.96
N GLU A 65 -3.30 15.32 15.48
CA GLU A 65 -2.10 15.95 16.04
C GLU A 65 -1.50 15.15 17.20
N GLU A 66 -2.35 14.56 18.05
CA GLU A 66 -1.90 13.77 19.21
C GLU A 66 -1.17 12.48 18.82
N GLN A 67 -1.56 11.84 17.72
CA GLN A 67 -0.86 10.64 17.23
C GLN A 67 0.49 11.03 16.63
N LEU A 68 0.53 12.12 15.87
CA LEU A 68 1.76 12.65 15.27
C LEU A 68 2.75 13.16 16.31
N ALA A 69 2.29 13.70 17.44
CA ALA A 69 3.17 14.11 18.54
C ALA A 69 3.98 12.91 19.06
N ILE A 70 3.30 11.80 19.36
CA ILE A 70 3.95 10.55 19.78
C ILE A 70 4.88 10.04 18.70
N ALA A 71 4.43 10.05 17.43
CA ALA A 71 5.28 9.62 16.32
C ALA A 71 6.58 10.44 16.30
N LYS A 72 6.50 11.77 16.29
CA LYS A 72 7.67 12.66 16.22
C LYS A 72 8.64 12.49 17.39
N GLU A 73 8.15 12.23 18.60
CA GLU A 73 8.99 12.00 19.79
C GLU A 73 9.94 10.81 19.64
N HIS A 74 9.60 9.83 18.80
CA HIS A 74 10.38 8.60 18.64
C HIS A 74 11.28 8.59 17.39
N CYS A 75 11.38 9.70 16.65
CA CYS A 75 12.22 9.78 15.45
C CYS A 75 13.70 9.48 15.72
N ASP A 76 14.29 10.18 16.69
CA ASP A 76 15.71 10.02 17.01
C ASP A 76 16.00 8.64 17.62
N TRP A 77 15.06 8.10 18.40
CA TRP A 77 15.17 6.75 18.95
C TRP A 77 15.30 5.69 17.86
N HIS A 78 14.46 5.76 16.82
CA HIS A 78 14.52 4.79 15.72
C HIS A 78 15.76 5.02 14.84
N ALA A 79 16.16 6.29 14.61
CA ALA A 79 17.39 6.60 13.90
C ALA A 79 18.62 5.99 14.59
N GLU A 80 18.74 6.16 15.92
CA GLU A 80 19.81 5.56 16.72
C GLU A 80 19.74 4.03 16.68
N ARG A 81 18.54 3.45 16.83
CA ARG A 81 18.30 2.00 16.78
C ARG A 81 18.77 1.38 15.45
N TYR A 82 18.60 2.11 14.35
CA TYR A 82 19.00 1.67 13.00
C TYR A 82 20.42 2.07 12.61
N GLY A 83 21.10 2.87 13.45
CA GLY A 83 22.47 3.35 13.20
C GLY A 83 22.56 4.46 12.16
N TYR A 84 21.49 5.25 11.98
CA TYR A 84 21.44 6.37 11.05
C TYR A 84 21.99 7.65 11.70
N ALA A 85 22.63 8.50 10.90
CA ALA A 85 23.12 9.80 11.34
C ALA A 85 21.98 10.75 11.78
N SER A 86 20.81 10.61 11.17
CA SER A 86 19.59 11.34 11.49
C SER A 86 18.36 10.54 11.06
N SER A 87 17.19 10.83 11.63
CA SER A 87 15.93 10.24 11.17
C SER A 87 15.70 10.53 9.68
N ASN A 88 15.36 9.50 8.92
CA ASN A 88 14.88 9.59 7.55
C ASN A 88 13.33 9.62 7.47
N VAL A 89 12.66 9.73 8.61
CA VAL A 89 11.20 9.79 8.74
C VAL A 89 10.75 11.22 9.03
N GLU A 90 9.75 11.68 8.28
CA GLU A 90 9.08 12.96 8.49
C GLU A 90 7.57 12.74 8.69
N PHE A 91 7.00 13.39 9.70
CA PHE A 91 5.56 13.33 9.98
C PHE A 91 4.90 14.68 9.73
N LYS A 92 3.85 14.70 8.91
CA LYS A 92 3.12 15.92 8.56
C LYS A 92 1.64 15.76 8.90
N GLN A 93 1.06 16.81 9.46
CA GLN A 93 -0.37 16.86 9.68
C GLN A 93 -1.07 17.22 8.37
N GLY A 94 -2.11 16.48 8.02
CA GLY A 94 -2.86 16.75 6.80
C GLY A 94 -3.97 15.76 6.54
N TYR A 95 -4.76 16.07 5.51
CA TYR A 95 -5.79 15.19 4.99
C TYR A 95 -5.25 14.46 3.76
N MET A 96 -5.58 13.17 3.60
CA MET A 96 -5.16 12.38 2.44
C MET A 96 -5.83 12.84 1.14
N GLU A 97 -6.90 13.63 1.24
CA GLU A 97 -7.60 14.31 0.16
C GLU A 97 -6.86 15.54 -0.39
N ASP A 98 -5.89 16.09 0.35
CA ASP A 98 -5.12 17.28 -0.01
C ASP A 98 -3.66 17.17 0.46
N LEU A 99 -2.90 16.31 -0.21
CA LEU A 99 -1.49 16.10 0.06
C LEU A 99 -0.64 17.32 -0.35
N ALA A 100 -1.15 18.15 -1.26
CA ALA A 100 -0.51 19.41 -1.66
C ALA A 100 -0.47 20.40 -0.49
N ALA A 101 -1.58 20.56 0.24
CA ALA A 101 -1.61 21.37 1.46
C ALA A 101 -0.69 20.82 2.56
N ALA A 102 -0.52 19.50 2.62
CA ALA A 102 0.47 18.86 3.49
C ALA A 102 1.92 19.01 2.97
N GLY A 103 2.15 19.62 1.80
CA GLY A 103 3.47 19.88 1.25
C GLY A 103 4.12 18.68 0.55
N VAL A 104 3.33 17.72 0.06
CA VAL A 104 3.80 16.62 -0.77
C VAL A 104 3.71 17.01 -2.25
N ALA A 105 4.87 17.11 -2.89
CA ALA A 105 4.99 17.56 -4.27
C ALA A 105 4.55 16.49 -5.29
N ASP A 106 4.19 16.93 -6.49
CA ASP A 106 3.93 16.07 -7.64
C ASP A 106 5.14 15.19 -7.95
N ASN A 107 4.91 13.93 -8.34
CA ASN A 107 5.96 13.01 -8.77
C ASN A 107 7.18 12.98 -7.82
N SER A 108 6.94 12.95 -6.51
CA SER A 108 7.98 13.02 -5.49
C SER A 108 8.19 11.72 -4.72
N VAL A 109 7.23 10.79 -4.76
CA VAL A 109 7.28 9.53 -3.99
C VAL A 109 7.33 8.31 -4.90
N ASP A 110 8.09 7.29 -4.50
CA ASP A 110 8.25 6.04 -5.24
C ASP A 110 7.14 5.03 -4.90
N LEU A 111 6.65 5.09 -3.65
CA LEU A 111 5.66 4.18 -3.11
C LEU A 111 4.68 4.94 -2.21
N VAL A 112 3.39 4.66 -2.36
CA VAL A 112 2.37 5.03 -1.38
C VAL A 112 1.82 3.77 -0.73
N VAL A 113 1.89 3.71 0.60
CA VAL A 113 1.25 2.67 1.40
C VAL A 113 0.09 3.25 2.20
N SER A 114 -0.86 2.38 2.52
CA SER A 114 -1.95 2.71 3.43
C SER A 114 -2.56 1.43 4.00
N ASN A 115 -3.10 1.51 5.20
CA ASN A 115 -3.62 0.35 5.91
C ASN A 115 -4.97 0.65 6.54
N CYS A 116 -6.04 0.22 5.87
CA CYS A 116 -7.41 0.29 6.35
C CYS A 116 -7.93 1.72 6.71
N VAL A 117 -7.38 2.78 6.10
CA VAL A 117 -7.84 4.16 6.34
C VAL A 117 -8.53 4.82 5.15
N ILE A 118 -8.30 4.36 3.91
CA ILE A 118 -8.90 4.98 2.70
C ILE A 118 -10.42 4.86 2.77
N ASN A 119 -10.93 3.78 3.35
CA ASN A 119 -12.36 3.61 3.59
C ASN A 119 -13.01 4.65 4.50
N LEU A 120 -12.25 5.32 5.36
CA LEU A 120 -12.72 6.39 6.24
C LEU A 120 -12.85 7.73 5.50
N SER A 121 -12.21 7.87 4.34
CA SER A 121 -12.32 9.09 3.54
C SER A 121 -13.74 9.27 2.98
N PRO A 122 -14.31 10.49 3.09
CA PRO A 122 -15.57 10.85 2.43
C PRO A 122 -15.42 10.98 0.90
N ASP A 123 -14.22 11.27 0.39
CA ASP A 123 -13.93 11.43 -1.04
C ASP A 123 -12.75 10.55 -1.49
N LYS A 124 -13.04 9.27 -1.65
CA LYS A 124 -12.07 8.26 -2.07
C LYS A 124 -11.47 8.54 -3.45
N ARG A 125 -12.24 9.17 -4.35
CA ARG A 125 -11.74 9.51 -5.67
C ARG A 125 -10.66 10.59 -5.56
N GLN A 126 -10.90 11.60 -4.75
CA GLN A 126 -9.92 12.65 -4.48
C GLN A 126 -8.64 12.07 -3.85
N VAL A 127 -8.77 11.18 -2.86
CA VAL A 127 -7.60 10.49 -2.26
C VAL A 127 -6.79 9.73 -3.31
N LEU A 128 -7.44 8.89 -4.12
CA LEU A 128 -6.76 8.12 -5.17
C LEU A 128 -6.12 9.04 -6.23
N SER A 129 -6.76 10.15 -6.57
CA SER A 129 -6.19 11.15 -7.48
C SER A 129 -4.95 11.82 -6.89
N GLU A 130 -4.97 12.19 -5.60
CA GLU A 130 -3.81 12.78 -4.92
C GLU A 130 -2.64 11.79 -4.83
N ILE A 131 -2.92 10.53 -4.51
CA ILE A 131 -1.93 9.43 -4.53
C ILE A 131 -1.24 9.37 -5.89
N LEU A 132 -2.03 9.37 -6.97
CA LEU A 132 -1.47 9.34 -8.32
C LEU A 132 -0.73 10.63 -8.68
N ARG A 133 -1.13 11.80 -8.18
CA ARG A 133 -0.38 13.05 -8.39
C ARG A 133 1.01 12.98 -7.79
N VAL A 134 1.13 12.54 -6.53
CA VAL A 134 2.40 12.53 -5.80
C VAL A 134 3.34 11.40 -6.23
N LEU A 135 2.81 10.28 -6.73
CA LEU A 135 3.63 9.18 -7.24
C LEU A 135 4.47 9.61 -8.45
N LYS A 136 5.74 9.20 -8.47
CA LYS A 136 6.58 9.29 -9.68
C LYS A 136 6.02 8.38 -10.78
N PRO A 137 6.29 8.66 -12.07
CA PRO A 137 6.11 7.67 -13.13
C PRO A 137 6.86 6.38 -12.78
N GLY A 138 6.19 5.23 -12.92
CA GLY A 138 6.73 3.93 -12.48
C GLY A 138 6.60 3.65 -10.98
N GLY A 139 6.14 4.62 -10.20
CA GLY A 139 5.84 4.48 -8.78
C GLY A 139 4.62 3.61 -8.53
N GLU A 140 4.47 3.17 -7.28
CA GLU A 140 3.50 2.15 -6.90
C GLU A 140 2.56 2.59 -5.77
N ILE A 141 1.29 2.21 -5.86
CA ILE A 141 0.37 2.12 -4.73
C ILE A 141 0.44 0.69 -4.19
N TYR A 142 0.66 0.52 -2.89
CA TYR A 142 0.62 -0.79 -2.24
C TYR A 142 -0.12 -0.66 -0.90
N PHE A 143 -1.41 -0.97 -0.88
CA PHE A 143 -2.25 -0.75 0.29
C PHE A 143 -3.14 -1.95 0.59
N SER A 144 -3.53 -2.08 1.86
CA SER A 144 -4.49 -3.08 2.30
C SER A 144 -5.74 -2.38 2.81
N ASP A 145 -6.90 -2.75 2.28
CA ASP A 145 -8.18 -2.20 2.74
C ASP A 145 -9.30 -3.24 2.64
N VAL A 146 -10.46 -2.89 3.19
CA VAL A 146 -11.68 -3.70 3.13
C VAL A 146 -12.49 -3.38 1.87
N TYR A 147 -12.89 -4.42 1.15
CA TYR A 147 -13.75 -4.30 -0.02
C TYR A 147 -14.99 -5.16 0.14
N ALA A 148 -16.10 -4.67 -0.41
CA ALA A 148 -17.36 -5.38 -0.45
C ALA A 148 -17.55 -6.11 -1.79
N ASP A 149 -18.24 -7.25 -1.76
CA ASP A 149 -18.64 -8.00 -2.96
C ASP A 149 -19.78 -7.32 -3.75
N ARG A 150 -20.43 -6.34 -3.13
CA ARG A 150 -21.53 -5.55 -3.70
C ARG A 150 -21.60 -4.16 -3.06
N ARG A 151 -22.38 -3.26 -3.66
CA ARG A 151 -22.59 -1.91 -3.11
C ARG A 151 -23.34 -1.95 -1.79
N ILE A 152 -22.78 -1.28 -0.79
CA ILE A 152 -23.43 -1.08 0.51
C ILE A 152 -24.61 -0.11 0.36
N PRO A 153 -25.81 -0.47 0.86
CA PRO A 153 -26.96 0.43 0.86
C PRO A 153 -26.67 1.78 1.51
N GLN A 154 -27.18 2.87 0.93
CA GLN A 154 -26.87 4.23 1.39
C GLN A 154 -27.26 4.47 2.87
N ALA A 155 -28.34 3.83 3.34
CA ALA A 155 -28.79 3.92 4.73
C ALA A 155 -27.77 3.34 5.73
N LEU A 156 -26.91 2.41 5.29
CA LEU A 156 -25.92 1.74 6.13
C LEU A 156 -24.56 2.45 6.15
N LYS A 157 -24.32 3.40 5.25
CA LYS A 157 -23.03 4.13 5.19
C LYS A 157 -22.78 5.05 6.39
N MET A 158 -23.85 5.48 7.06
CA MET A 158 -23.79 6.34 8.25
C MET A 158 -24.10 5.56 9.53
N GLU A 159 -24.15 4.23 9.45
CA GLU A 159 -24.50 3.38 10.59
C GLU A 159 -23.30 3.31 11.56
N PRO A 160 -23.47 3.70 12.84
CA PRO A 160 -22.34 3.85 13.76
C PRO A 160 -21.51 2.58 14.01
N VAL A 161 -22.14 1.41 14.07
CA VAL A 161 -21.45 0.13 14.32
C VAL A 161 -20.61 -0.24 13.09
N LEU A 162 -21.19 -0.14 11.88
CA LEU A 162 -20.46 -0.38 10.63
C LEU A 162 -19.35 0.63 10.39
N LEU A 163 -19.51 1.87 10.84
CA LEU A 163 -18.45 2.90 10.80
C LEU A 163 -17.30 2.56 11.74
N GLY A 164 -17.61 2.11 12.96
CA GLY A 164 -16.60 1.69 13.95
C GLY A 164 -15.74 0.53 13.46
N GLU A 165 -16.34 -0.40 12.70
CA GLU A 165 -15.66 -1.57 12.11
C GLU A 165 -15.01 -1.27 10.74
N CYS A 166 -15.00 0.00 10.28
CA CYS A 166 -14.51 0.41 8.95
C CYS A 166 -15.22 -0.29 7.75
N LEU A 167 -16.38 -0.91 7.98
CA LEU A 167 -17.14 -1.65 6.98
C LEU A 167 -18.06 -0.74 6.17
N ALA A 168 -18.65 0.28 6.80
CA ALA A 168 -19.62 1.18 6.17
C ALA A 168 -19.06 1.90 4.94
N GLY A 169 -17.78 2.23 4.99
CA GLY A 169 -17.06 2.94 3.93
C GLY A 169 -16.51 2.04 2.83
N ALA A 170 -16.56 0.71 2.99
CA ALA A 170 -15.94 -0.23 2.06
C ALA A 170 -16.53 -0.10 0.65
N LEU A 171 -15.65 0.12 -0.33
CA LEU A 171 -16.05 0.17 -1.72
C LEU A 171 -16.44 -1.21 -2.24
N TYR A 172 -17.45 -1.24 -3.11
CA TYR A 172 -17.64 -2.37 -3.99
C TYR A 172 -16.38 -2.51 -4.87
N TRP A 173 -15.81 -3.72 -4.91
CA TRP A 173 -14.60 -4.02 -5.67
C TRP A 173 -14.61 -3.46 -7.11
N GLU A 174 -15.71 -3.63 -7.84
CA GLU A 174 -15.78 -3.17 -9.23
C GLU A 174 -15.90 -1.64 -9.36
N ASP A 175 -16.48 -0.97 -8.36
CA ASP A 175 -16.50 0.50 -8.35
C ASP A 175 -15.08 1.04 -8.09
N PHE A 176 -14.30 0.38 -7.23
CA PHE A 176 -12.89 0.69 -7.04
C PHE A 176 -12.08 0.51 -8.34
N ARG A 177 -12.21 -0.64 -9.03
CA ARG A 177 -11.53 -0.87 -10.32
C ARG A 177 -11.88 0.19 -11.37
N ARG A 178 -13.15 0.60 -11.46
CA ARG A 178 -13.59 1.66 -12.38
C ARG A 178 -12.98 3.02 -12.04
N ILE A 179 -12.91 3.39 -10.76
CA ILE A 179 -12.26 4.64 -10.35
C ILE A 179 -10.78 4.62 -10.76
N MET A 180 -10.05 3.53 -10.50
CA MET A 180 -8.65 3.41 -10.89
C MET A 180 -8.46 3.51 -12.41
N GLN A 181 -9.31 2.84 -13.19
CA GLN A 181 -9.32 2.93 -14.64
C GLN A 181 -9.56 4.37 -15.14
N GLU A 182 -10.55 5.07 -14.58
CA GLU A 182 -10.85 6.46 -14.94
C GLU A 182 -9.73 7.43 -14.57
N LEU A 183 -8.94 7.11 -13.54
CA LEU A 183 -7.76 7.86 -13.14
C LEU A 183 -6.49 7.48 -13.94
N GLY A 184 -6.60 6.61 -14.93
CA GLY A 184 -5.49 6.23 -15.82
C GLY A 184 -4.63 5.07 -15.30
N CYS A 185 -5.14 4.28 -14.36
CA CYS A 185 -4.47 3.08 -13.85
C CYS A 185 -5.42 1.87 -13.95
N PRO A 186 -5.62 1.32 -15.15
CA PRO A 186 -6.64 0.30 -15.39
C PRO A 186 -6.28 -1.09 -14.84
N ASP A 187 -4.99 -1.38 -14.65
CA ASP A 187 -4.51 -2.68 -14.16
C ASP A 187 -4.23 -2.65 -12.64
N VAL A 188 -5.23 -3.09 -11.87
CA VAL A 188 -5.15 -3.26 -10.42
C VAL A 188 -4.87 -4.73 -10.13
N ARG A 189 -3.78 -5.02 -9.41
CA ARG A 189 -3.40 -6.38 -9.04
C ARG A 189 -3.75 -6.69 -7.59
N ILE A 190 -4.28 -7.89 -7.34
CA ILE A 190 -4.48 -8.42 -5.99
C ILE A 190 -3.20 -9.13 -5.59
N VAL A 191 -2.58 -8.72 -4.49
CA VAL A 191 -1.40 -9.39 -3.94
C VAL A 191 -1.80 -10.46 -2.94
N LYS A 192 -2.81 -10.15 -2.12
CA LYS A 192 -3.35 -11.06 -1.13
C LYS A 192 -4.79 -10.68 -0.83
N GLU A 193 -5.64 -11.67 -0.64
CA GLU A 193 -6.99 -11.44 -0.11
C GLU A 193 -7.33 -12.43 1.01
N ASN A 194 -8.16 -11.98 1.96
CA ASN A 194 -8.73 -12.83 3.01
C ASN A 194 -10.20 -12.45 3.21
N SER A 195 -11.06 -13.44 3.40
CA SER A 195 -12.46 -13.17 3.78
C SER A 195 -12.53 -12.63 5.20
N ILE A 196 -13.40 -11.65 5.43
CA ILE A 196 -13.69 -11.11 6.77
C ILE A 196 -15.00 -11.76 7.24
N ALA A 197 -14.92 -12.48 8.36
CA ALA A 197 -16.10 -12.99 9.03
C ALA A 197 -16.73 -11.86 9.86
N LEU A 198 -18.06 -11.75 9.80
CA LEU A 198 -18.80 -10.86 10.68
C LEU A 198 -19.06 -11.61 11.98
N GLU A 199 -18.43 -11.18 13.06
CA GLU A 199 -18.59 -11.82 14.38
C GLU A 199 -19.75 -11.21 15.18
N ASP A 200 -20.17 -10.00 14.81
CA ASP A 200 -21.25 -9.27 15.46
C ASP A 200 -22.59 -9.56 14.76
N GLU A 201 -23.54 -10.16 15.49
CA GLU A 201 -24.87 -10.52 14.99
C GLU A 201 -25.70 -9.29 14.57
N GLU A 202 -25.51 -8.14 15.23
CA GLU A 202 -26.19 -6.88 14.87
C GLU A 202 -25.66 -6.34 13.53
N VAL A 203 -24.34 -6.41 13.33
CA VAL A 203 -23.70 -6.07 12.05
C VAL A 203 -24.18 -7.00 10.95
N GLU A 204 -24.19 -8.32 11.18
CA GLU A 204 -24.63 -9.31 10.21
C GLU A 204 -26.11 -9.09 9.81
N ALA A 205 -26.98 -8.86 10.80
CA ALA A 205 -28.40 -8.61 10.56
C ALA A 205 -28.65 -7.32 9.74
N LYS A 206 -27.87 -6.26 9.98
CA LYS A 206 -27.99 -4.98 9.27
C LYS A 206 -27.43 -5.05 7.85
N ILE A 207 -26.25 -5.65 7.68
CA ILE A 207 -25.57 -5.68 6.37
C ILE A 207 -26.17 -6.70 5.42
N GLY A 208 -26.87 -7.71 5.95
CA GLY A 208 -27.53 -8.74 5.18
C GLY A 208 -26.53 -9.61 4.43
N MET A 209 -26.60 -9.62 3.09
CA MET A 209 -25.83 -10.56 2.25
C MET A 209 -24.53 -9.97 1.68
N VAL A 210 -24.10 -8.81 2.17
CA VAL A 210 -22.82 -8.20 1.75
C VAL A 210 -21.68 -9.01 2.38
N LYS A 211 -20.73 -9.42 1.56
CA LYS A 211 -19.51 -10.08 2.02
C LYS A 211 -18.34 -9.11 1.93
N PHE A 212 -17.47 -9.16 2.93
CA PHE A 212 -16.27 -8.33 2.99
C PHE A 212 -15.01 -9.16 2.83
N ARG A 213 -14.03 -8.56 2.19
CA ARG A 213 -12.68 -9.11 2.04
C ARG A 213 -11.67 -8.04 2.39
N SER A 214 -10.64 -8.41 3.14
CA SER A 214 -9.42 -7.60 3.24
C SER A 214 -8.56 -7.95 2.04
N VAL A 215 -8.21 -6.93 1.24
CA VAL A 215 -7.44 -7.10 0.01
C VAL A 215 -6.22 -6.19 0.06
N THR A 216 -5.03 -6.79 -0.02
CA THR A 216 -3.80 -6.08 -0.34
C THR A 216 -3.70 -6.00 -1.85
N ILE A 217 -3.65 -4.78 -2.38
CA ILE A 217 -3.56 -4.55 -3.81
C ILE A 217 -2.26 -3.82 -4.13
N ARG A 218 -1.85 -3.94 -5.39
CA ARG A 218 -0.82 -3.09 -5.98
C ARG A 218 -1.28 -2.48 -7.29
N VAL A 219 -0.86 -1.24 -7.54
CA VAL A 219 -1.12 -0.49 -8.78
C VAL A 219 0.11 0.31 -9.14
N PHE A 220 0.51 0.28 -10.40
CA PHE A 220 1.64 1.08 -10.87
C PHE A 220 1.15 2.31 -11.63
N LYS A 221 1.77 3.48 -11.37
CA LYS A 221 1.52 4.70 -12.13
C LYS A 221 2.28 4.65 -13.45
N MET A 222 1.69 3.98 -14.43
CA MET A 222 2.22 3.83 -15.79
C MET A 222 1.07 3.55 -16.77
N PRO A 223 1.24 3.83 -18.08
CA PRO A 223 0.17 3.75 -19.06
C PRO A 223 -0.09 2.30 -19.50
N LEU A 224 -0.60 1.47 -18.58
CA LEU A 224 -0.95 0.06 -18.84
C LEU A 224 -2.25 -0.06 -19.64
N GLU A 225 -2.38 -1.18 -20.33
CA GLU A 225 -3.62 -1.56 -21.00
C GLU A 225 -4.65 -2.08 -19.99
N ASP A 226 -5.93 -2.09 -20.35
CA ASP A 226 -7.01 -2.61 -19.49
C ASP A 226 -7.09 -4.14 -19.47
N ARG A 227 -6.27 -4.80 -20.29
CA ARG A 227 -6.21 -6.25 -20.44
C ARG A 227 -4.76 -6.73 -20.55
N CYS A 228 -4.58 -7.98 -20.18
CA CYS A 228 -3.31 -8.68 -20.27
C CYS A 228 -3.14 -9.22 -21.71
N GLU A 229 -2.36 -8.51 -22.53
CA GLU A 229 -2.10 -8.85 -23.93
C GLU A 229 -0.76 -9.58 -24.10
N ASP A 230 -0.75 -10.63 -24.92
CA ASP A 230 0.43 -11.50 -25.11
C ASP A 230 1.31 -10.99 -26.26
N PHE A 231 2.47 -10.43 -25.90
CA PHE A 231 3.52 -10.01 -26.83
C PHE A 231 4.67 -11.04 -26.93
N GLY A 232 4.52 -12.22 -26.33
CA GLY A 232 5.57 -13.26 -26.34
C GLY A 232 6.75 -12.98 -25.41
N GLN A 233 6.58 -12.04 -24.48
CA GLN A 233 7.61 -11.57 -23.57
C GLN A 233 7.91 -12.57 -22.43
N LEU A 234 9.14 -12.52 -21.95
CA LEU A 234 9.64 -13.34 -20.84
C LEU A 234 10.27 -12.46 -19.77
N ALA A 235 10.05 -12.83 -18.51
CA ALA A 235 10.71 -12.26 -17.36
C ALA A 235 11.34 -13.36 -16.50
N THR A 236 12.60 -13.17 -16.12
CA THR A 236 13.36 -14.06 -15.25
C THR A 236 13.79 -13.32 -14.01
N TYR A 237 13.33 -13.76 -12.85
CA TYR A 237 13.74 -13.16 -11.57
C TYR A 237 15.18 -13.57 -11.22
N LYS A 238 16.02 -12.60 -10.85
CA LYS A 238 17.45 -12.81 -10.56
C LYS A 238 17.72 -13.36 -9.16
N GLY A 239 16.74 -13.38 -8.26
CA GLY A 239 16.98 -13.77 -6.86
C GLY A 239 17.68 -12.68 -6.02
N SER A 240 17.70 -11.44 -6.50
CA SER A 240 18.51 -10.36 -5.93
C SER A 240 17.83 -9.56 -4.81
N ILE A 241 16.53 -9.76 -4.57
CA ILE A 241 15.84 -9.14 -3.43
C ILE A 241 16.18 -9.96 -2.19
N ALA A 242 16.82 -9.32 -1.20
CA ALA A 242 17.43 -10.00 -0.06
C ALA A 242 16.46 -10.88 0.75
N GLU A 243 15.21 -10.45 0.90
CA GLU A 243 14.17 -11.18 1.63
C GLU A 243 13.52 -12.30 0.79
N HIS A 244 13.78 -12.30 -0.52
CA HIS A 244 13.13 -13.14 -1.52
C HIS A 244 14.16 -13.84 -2.44
N PRO A 245 15.17 -14.54 -1.92
CA PRO A 245 16.26 -15.08 -2.76
C PRO A 245 15.83 -16.23 -3.69
N HIS A 246 14.72 -16.91 -3.39
CA HIS A 246 14.28 -18.10 -4.11
C HIS A 246 13.10 -17.87 -5.04
N ALA A 247 12.21 -16.96 -4.67
CA ALA A 247 11.06 -16.58 -5.48
C ALA A 247 10.52 -15.22 -5.09
N PHE A 248 9.89 -14.55 -6.04
CA PHE A 248 9.19 -13.29 -5.86
C PHE A 248 7.76 -13.41 -6.41
N ASP A 249 6.78 -13.03 -5.60
CA ASP A 249 5.38 -12.92 -6.00
C ASP A 249 5.10 -11.47 -6.37
N LEU A 250 4.78 -11.21 -7.64
CA LEU A 250 4.31 -9.88 -8.04
C LEU A 250 2.88 -9.67 -7.54
N ASP A 251 2.03 -10.68 -7.69
CA ASP A 251 0.63 -10.66 -7.30
C ASP A 251 0.16 -12.11 -7.05
N ASP A 252 -1.14 -12.33 -6.88
CA ASP A 252 -1.71 -13.64 -6.58
C ASP A 252 -1.63 -14.68 -7.72
N HIS A 253 -1.17 -14.29 -8.91
CA HIS A 253 -1.08 -15.18 -10.08
C HIS A 253 0.28 -15.13 -10.82
N HIS A 254 1.24 -14.31 -10.36
CA HIS A 254 2.59 -14.25 -10.91
C HIS A 254 3.66 -14.60 -9.88
N HIS A 255 4.04 -15.88 -9.87
CA HIS A 255 5.12 -16.44 -9.05
C HIS A 255 6.40 -16.63 -9.88
N PHE A 256 7.44 -15.87 -9.57
CA PHE A 256 8.72 -15.94 -10.27
C PHE A 256 9.76 -16.69 -9.45
N GLU A 257 10.12 -17.90 -9.88
CA GLU A 257 11.25 -18.63 -9.30
C GLU A 257 12.60 -18.08 -9.80
N THR A 258 13.58 -17.99 -8.92
CA THR A 258 14.91 -17.49 -9.25
C THR A 258 15.55 -18.27 -10.41
N GLY A 259 15.98 -17.55 -11.45
CA GLY A 259 16.66 -18.10 -12.62
C GLY A 259 15.74 -18.87 -13.59
N LYS A 260 14.43 -18.92 -13.34
CA LYS A 260 13.47 -19.56 -14.25
C LYS A 260 12.71 -18.51 -15.06
N PRO A 261 12.74 -18.57 -16.40
CA PRO A 261 11.96 -17.66 -17.23
C PRO A 261 10.47 -17.97 -17.13
N LEU A 262 9.65 -16.93 -16.97
CA LEU A 262 8.19 -16.98 -16.99
C LEU A 262 7.67 -16.14 -18.17
N ARG A 263 6.68 -16.67 -18.91
CA ARG A 263 5.93 -15.88 -19.89
C ARG A 263 5.01 -14.91 -19.17
N VAL A 264 5.01 -13.66 -19.63
CA VAL A 264 4.24 -12.57 -19.05
C VAL A 264 3.56 -11.78 -20.16
N CYS A 265 2.42 -11.15 -19.86
CA CYS A 265 1.80 -10.19 -20.78
C CYS A 265 2.47 -8.82 -20.70
N GLY A 266 2.14 -7.96 -21.66
CA GLY A 266 2.66 -6.59 -21.78
C GLY A 266 2.62 -5.82 -20.47
N ASN A 267 1.46 -5.81 -19.79
CA ASN A 267 1.34 -5.11 -18.51
C ASN A 267 2.31 -5.62 -17.45
N THR A 268 2.43 -6.94 -17.26
CA THR A 268 3.37 -7.50 -16.27
C THR A 268 4.81 -7.20 -16.67
N TYR A 269 5.12 -7.27 -17.96
CA TYR A 269 6.44 -6.90 -18.47
C TYR A 269 6.78 -5.44 -18.14
N ASP A 270 5.88 -4.50 -18.43
CA ASP A 270 6.04 -3.08 -18.16
C ASP A 270 6.12 -2.77 -16.66
N MET A 271 5.31 -3.43 -15.82
CA MET A 271 5.41 -3.32 -14.36
C MET A 271 6.81 -3.68 -13.87
N LEU A 272 7.45 -4.69 -14.45
CA LEU A 272 8.81 -5.10 -14.09
C LEU A 272 9.87 -4.20 -14.72
N ALA A 273 9.69 -3.79 -15.99
CA ALA A 273 10.66 -3.03 -16.77
C ALA A 273 10.74 -1.55 -16.40
N LEU A 274 9.60 -0.95 -16.04
CA LEU A 274 9.43 0.50 -15.90
C LEU A 274 9.24 0.92 -14.44
N SER A 275 9.47 0.02 -13.49
CA SER A 275 9.46 0.32 -12.06
C SER A 275 10.81 -0.02 -11.43
N ARG A 276 10.90 0.15 -10.11
CA ARG A 276 12.09 -0.22 -9.32
C ARG A 276 12.48 -1.70 -9.41
N TYR A 277 11.60 -2.57 -9.92
CA TYR A 277 11.91 -4.00 -10.06
C TYR A 277 12.86 -4.33 -11.21
N VAL A 278 13.13 -3.39 -12.13
CA VAL A 278 13.95 -3.65 -13.33
C VAL A 278 15.33 -4.23 -13.02
N GLU A 279 15.96 -3.77 -11.94
CA GLU A 279 17.27 -4.25 -11.48
C GLU A 279 17.24 -5.74 -11.09
N HIS A 280 16.08 -6.25 -10.70
CA HIS A 280 15.87 -7.60 -10.18
C HIS A 280 15.41 -8.62 -11.24
N PHE A 281 15.18 -8.19 -12.47
CA PHE A 281 14.68 -9.04 -13.54
C PHE A 281 15.56 -8.99 -14.78
N GLU A 282 15.67 -10.12 -15.47
CA GLU A 282 16.12 -10.20 -16.85
C GLU A 282 14.88 -10.31 -17.74
N LEU A 283 14.76 -9.39 -18.68
CA LEU A 283 13.58 -9.20 -19.51
C LEU A 283 13.95 -9.41 -20.98
N SER A 284 13.10 -10.12 -21.73
CA SER A 284 13.31 -10.37 -23.15
C SER A 284 12.00 -10.43 -23.92
N GLY A 285 12.03 -10.02 -25.19
CA GLY A 285 10.86 -9.79 -26.04
C GLY A 285 10.62 -8.29 -26.28
N ASP A 286 9.76 -7.97 -27.24
CA ASP A 286 9.31 -6.63 -27.59
C ASP A 286 7.78 -6.55 -27.72
#